data_AF-A0AAV7XA99-F1
#
_entry.id   AF-A0AAV7XA99-F1
#
_cell.length_a   1.000
_cell.length_b   1.000
_cell.length_c   1.000
_cell.angle_alpha   90.00
_cell.angle_beta   90.00
_cell.angle_gamma   90.00
#
_symmetry.space_group_name_H-M   'P 1'
#
loop_
_entity.id
_entity.type
_entity.pdbx_description
1 polymer ?
#
loop_
_entity_poly.entity_id
_entity_poly.type
_entity_poly.pdbx_seq_one_letter_code
_entity_poly.pdbx_strand_id
1 'polypeptide(L)'
;MWASAGASLARLLADAAPRVSAAGAGAARRLRFSTECEPRPEQVVRLNPVLQEAPFVLTKEQEYLITRGDSHKERKLKELLLKLYVRRQDEHNEFPPEVRLEDLLSMIDMSQSQLTKMLRYTRSRSSKRESAERKKAKRKQEPVKEHDKTEDSWMGYCLFRNAMLPRISKADMNHYYNTLSSMALSYGQRVVIDCSYDSHMDDFRIKNTAKQIIACTV
;
A
#
# COMPACT_ATOMS: atom_id res chain seq x y z
N MET A 1 -71.33 9.08 -60.70
CA MET A 1 -71.49 8.39 -59.40
C MET A 1 -70.16 8.47 -58.65
N TRP A 2 -70.19 9.24 -57.55
CA TRP A 2 -69.25 9.33 -56.42
C TRP A 2 -67.77 9.60 -56.70
N ALA A 3 -67.46 10.89 -56.71
CA ALA A 3 -66.15 11.44 -56.39
C ALA A 3 -66.12 11.89 -54.91
N SER A 4 -64.91 11.92 -54.34
CA SER A 4 -64.52 12.57 -53.06
C SER A 4 -64.77 11.82 -51.74
N ALA A 5 -63.74 11.09 -51.29
CA ALA A 5 -63.41 10.90 -49.87
C ALA A 5 -62.06 10.15 -49.78
N GLY A 6 -60.94 10.85 -49.89
CA GLY A 6 -59.63 10.17 -49.86
C GLY A 6 -58.40 11.07 -49.80
N ALA A 7 -58.52 12.32 -49.33
CA ALA A 7 -57.39 13.25 -49.31
C ALA A 7 -57.36 14.14 -48.06
N SER A 8 -57.64 13.58 -46.87
CA SER A 8 -57.63 14.35 -45.60
C SER A 8 -56.70 13.80 -44.51
N LEU A 9 -56.10 12.61 -44.66
CA LEU A 9 -55.22 12.04 -43.62
C LEU A 9 -53.71 12.13 -43.91
N ALA A 10 -53.30 12.47 -45.14
CA ALA A 10 -51.88 12.60 -45.51
C ALA A 10 -51.30 14.01 -45.34
N ARG A 11 -52.11 15.01 -44.98
CA ARG A 11 -51.68 16.42 -44.81
C ARG A 11 -51.46 16.85 -43.36
N LEU A 12 -51.70 15.98 -42.38
CA LEU A 12 -51.59 16.28 -40.95
C LEU A 12 -50.36 15.67 -40.25
N LEU A 13 -49.50 14.96 -40.99
CA LEU A 13 -48.27 14.33 -40.45
C LEU A 13 -46.96 14.93 -41.02
N ALA A 14 -47.05 15.99 -41.83
CA ALA A 14 -45.88 16.61 -42.47
C ALA A 14 -45.36 17.89 -41.77
N ASP A 15 -46.00 18.33 -40.68
CA ASP A 15 -45.74 19.67 -40.10
C ASP A 15 -45.18 19.67 -38.66
N ALA A 16 -44.50 18.58 -38.25
CA ALA A 16 -43.88 18.48 -36.93
C ALA A 16 -42.39 18.04 -36.99
N ALA A 17 -41.64 18.56 -37.95
CA ALA A 17 -40.18 18.41 -37.99
C ALA A 17 -39.50 19.71 -37.53
N PRO A 18 -38.84 19.75 -36.36
CA PRO A 18 -38.02 20.90 -36.00
C PRO A 18 -36.79 20.97 -36.91
N ARG A 19 -36.60 22.13 -37.55
CA ARG A 19 -35.42 22.48 -38.33
C ARG A 19 -34.17 22.39 -37.46
N VAL A 20 -33.24 21.51 -37.82
CA VAL A 20 -31.89 21.47 -37.22
C VAL A 20 -31.11 22.68 -37.74
N SER A 21 -30.92 23.68 -36.88
CA SER A 21 -29.90 24.71 -37.10
C SER A 21 -28.55 24.19 -36.64
N ALA A 22 -27.58 24.22 -37.55
CA ALA A 22 -26.19 23.96 -37.26
C ALA A 22 -25.56 25.19 -36.58
N ALA A 23 -25.22 25.08 -35.29
CA ALA A 23 -24.25 25.95 -34.64
C ALA A 23 -23.85 25.37 -33.26
N GLY A 24 -22.53 25.28 -33.01
CA GLY A 24 -21.99 25.23 -31.64
C GLY A 24 -21.55 23.86 -31.14
N ALA A 25 -20.28 23.54 -31.41
CA ALA A 25 -19.59 22.37 -30.88
C ALA A 25 -19.35 22.46 -29.36
N GLY A 26 -19.77 21.41 -28.64
CA GLY A 26 -18.96 20.72 -27.63
C GLY A 26 -18.47 21.49 -26.40
N ALA A 27 -19.36 21.77 -25.44
CA ALA A 27 -18.98 21.88 -24.04
C ALA A 27 -19.66 20.74 -23.27
N ALA A 28 -18.96 19.62 -23.12
CA ALA A 28 -19.39 18.47 -22.34
C ALA A 28 -19.50 18.86 -20.86
N ARG A 29 -20.70 19.29 -20.46
CA ARG A 29 -21.07 19.55 -19.08
C ARG A 29 -21.06 18.20 -18.35
N ARG A 30 -19.95 17.87 -17.68
CA ARG A 30 -19.86 16.72 -16.77
C ARG A 30 -20.98 16.85 -15.73
N LEU A 31 -22.05 16.09 -15.91
CA LEU A 31 -23.00 15.80 -14.85
C LEU A 31 -22.21 15.10 -13.74
N ARG A 32 -21.95 15.80 -12.65
CA ARG A 32 -21.42 15.20 -11.43
C ARG A 32 -22.54 14.35 -10.87
N PHE A 33 -22.42 13.05 -11.02
CA PHE A 33 -23.26 12.10 -10.31
C PHE A 33 -22.83 12.16 -8.84
N SER A 34 -23.60 12.86 -8.01
CA SER A 34 -23.40 12.89 -6.57
C SER A 34 -23.68 11.49 -6.02
N THR A 35 -22.64 10.66 -5.94
CA THR A 35 -22.65 9.51 -5.03
C THR A 35 -22.20 10.02 -3.67
N GLU A 36 -23.10 10.71 -2.99
CA GLU A 36 -23.06 10.76 -1.53
C GLU A 36 -23.48 9.36 -1.04
N CYS A 37 -22.59 8.39 -1.23
CA CYS A 37 -22.67 7.12 -0.54
C CYS A 37 -21.95 7.37 0.78
N GLU A 38 -22.69 7.84 1.78
CA GLU A 38 -22.17 7.92 3.13
C GLU A 38 -21.62 6.54 3.53
N PRO A 39 -20.36 6.44 3.99
CA PRO A 39 -19.83 5.18 4.44
C PRO A 39 -20.62 4.76 5.68
N ARG A 40 -21.41 3.68 5.56
CA ARG A 40 -22.03 3.03 6.72
C ARG A 40 -20.92 2.78 7.74
N PRO A 41 -21.16 3.04 9.04
CA PRO A 41 -20.15 2.79 10.05
C PRO A 41 -19.82 1.29 10.04
N GLU A 42 -18.65 0.94 9.47
CA GLU A 42 -18.07 -0.37 9.66
C GLU A 42 -17.92 -0.54 11.17
N GLN A 43 -18.60 -1.53 11.78
CA GLN A 43 -18.40 -1.88 13.18
C GLN A 43 -16.99 -2.44 13.32
N VAL A 44 -16.01 -1.54 13.47
CA VAL A 44 -14.64 -1.89 13.77
C VAL A 44 -14.60 -2.30 15.23
N VAL A 45 -14.64 -3.62 15.47
CA VAL A 45 -14.37 -4.19 16.79
C VAL A 45 -12.91 -3.93 17.10
N ARG A 46 -12.63 -2.93 17.94
CA ARG A 46 -11.33 -2.83 18.61
C ARG A 46 -11.28 -3.89 19.69
N LEU A 47 -10.34 -4.83 19.56
CA LEU A 47 -10.07 -5.81 20.59
C LEU A 47 -9.70 -5.06 21.88
N ASN A 48 -10.38 -5.39 22.98
CA ASN A 48 -10.21 -4.75 24.29
C ASN A 48 -8.72 -4.68 24.68
N PRO A 49 -8.16 -3.50 24.99
CA PRO A 49 -6.74 -3.39 25.34
C PRO A 49 -6.41 -3.74 26.80
N VAL A 50 -7.37 -4.18 27.62
CA VAL A 50 -7.19 -4.15 29.09
C VAL A 50 -7.21 -5.51 29.79
N LEU A 51 -7.58 -6.63 29.16
CA LEU A 51 -7.62 -7.91 29.88
C LEU A 51 -7.24 -9.13 29.00
N GLN A 52 -6.30 -9.95 29.52
CA GLN A 52 -6.16 -11.41 29.37
C GLN A 52 -5.20 -12.02 28.34
N GLU A 53 -4.56 -13.10 28.81
CA GLU A 53 -3.64 -14.06 28.17
C GLU A 53 -4.25 -14.83 26.96
N ALA A 54 -5.44 -14.43 26.50
CA ALA A 54 -6.18 -15.04 25.39
C ALA A 54 -6.86 -13.95 24.51
N PRO A 55 -6.26 -13.53 23.39
CA PRO A 55 -6.66 -12.35 22.61
C PRO A 55 -7.85 -12.51 21.65
N PHE A 56 -8.65 -13.58 21.74
CA PHE A 56 -9.79 -13.82 20.84
C PHE A 56 -11.09 -14.15 21.59
N VAL A 57 -11.39 -13.43 22.66
CA VAL A 57 -12.67 -13.56 23.35
C VAL A 57 -13.74 -12.79 22.57
N LEU A 58 -14.62 -13.52 21.88
CA LEU A 58 -15.82 -12.95 21.28
C LEU A 58 -16.86 -12.71 22.37
N THR A 59 -17.63 -11.63 22.25
CA THR A 59 -18.85 -11.47 23.07
C THR A 59 -19.90 -12.48 22.62
N LYS A 60 -20.78 -12.90 23.54
CA LYS A 60 -21.86 -13.85 23.22
C LYS A 60 -22.74 -13.39 22.07
N GLU A 61 -22.93 -12.09 21.92
CA GLU A 61 -23.66 -11.47 20.81
C GLU A 61 -22.95 -11.68 19.46
N GLN A 62 -21.62 -11.51 19.43
CA GLN A 62 -20.81 -11.72 18.22
C GLN A 62 -20.76 -13.20 17.82
N GLU A 63 -20.66 -14.10 18.81
CA GLU A 63 -20.78 -15.53 18.56
C GLU A 63 -22.14 -15.87 17.94
N TYR A 64 -23.23 -15.30 18.46
CA TYR A 64 -24.56 -15.51 17.89
C TYR A 64 -24.68 -14.96 16.47
N LEU A 65 -24.10 -13.79 16.16
CA LEU A 65 -24.13 -13.20 14.81
C LEU A 65 -23.43 -14.08 13.76
N ILE A 66 -22.30 -14.68 14.11
CA ILE A 66 -21.53 -15.55 13.22
C ILE A 66 -22.26 -16.88 13.03
N THR A 67 -22.82 -17.41 14.12
CA THR A 67 -23.19 -18.82 14.18
C THR A 67 -24.68 -19.07 13.99
N ARG A 68 -25.51 -18.05 14.25
CA ARG A 68 -26.98 -18.10 14.20
C ARG A 68 -27.60 -19.22 15.04
N GLY A 69 -26.87 -19.71 16.05
CA GLY A 69 -27.27 -20.84 16.90
C GLY A 69 -26.98 -22.24 16.33
N ASP A 70 -26.25 -22.35 15.22
CA ASP A 70 -25.89 -23.66 14.65
C ASP A 70 -24.75 -24.33 15.45
N SER A 71 -25.07 -25.39 16.20
CA SER A 71 -24.09 -26.13 17.02
C SER A 71 -22.82 -26.56 16.27
N HIS A 72 -22.94 -26.96 15.01
CA HIS A 72 -21.80 -27.37 14.18
C HIS A 72 -20.86 -26.21 13.84
N LYS A 73 -21.42 -25.02 13.56
CA LYS A 73 -20.63 -23.83 13.28
C LYS A 73 -20.00 -23.27 14.56
N GLU A 74 -20.64 -23.44 15.72
CA GLU A 74 -20.06 -23.02 17.02
C GLU A 74 -18.79 -23.80 17.31
N ARG A 75 -18.81 -25.11 17.04
CA ARG A 75 -17.65 -25.98 17.19
C ARG A 75 -16.51 -25.55 16.25
N LYS A 76 -16.82 -25.32 14.97
CA LYS A 76 -15.83 -24.84 13.99
C LYS A 76 -15.27 -23.47 14.34
N LEU A 77 -16.10 -22.56 14.85
CA LEU A 77 -15.67 -21.24 15.30
C LEU A 77 -14.68 -21.34 16.45
N LYS A 78 -14.97 -22.17 17.46
CA LYS A 78 -14.04 -22.43 18.57
C LYS A 78 -12.73 -23.04 18.09
N GLU A 79 -12.79 -24.00 17.16
CA GLU A 79 -11.60 -24.59 16.53
C GLU A 79 -10.78 -23.54 15.76
N LEU A 80 -11.45 -22.65 15.02
CA LEU A 80 -10.82 -21.55 14.29
C LEU A 80 -10.12 -20.58 15.25
N LEU A 81 -10.79 -20.14 16.31
CA LEU A 81 -10.23 -19.24 17.31
C LEU A 81 -8.99 -19.83 17.97
N LEU A 82 -9.02 -21.13 18.28
CA LEU A 82 -7.86 -21.85 18.83
C LEU A 82 -6.70 -21.89 17.81
N LYS A 83 -6.96 -22.18 16.54
CA LYS A 83 -5.93 -22.15 15.48
C LYS A 83 -5.30 -20.77 15.33
N LEU A 84 -6.10 -19.70 15.41
CA LEU A 84 -5.61 -18.32 15.37
C LEU A 84 -4.76 -18.00 16.60
N TYR A 85 -5.14 -18.51 17.78
CA TYR A 85 -4.35 -18.39 19.01
C TYR A 85 -2.97 -19.02 18.89
N VAL A 86 -2.90 -20.28 18.45
CA VAL A 86 -1.62 -20.99 18.28
C VAL A 86 -0.75 -20.30 17.23
N ARG A 87 -1.30 -19.95 16.06
CA ARG A 87 -0.52 -19.26 15.01
C ARG A 87 0.04 -17.92 15.44
N ARG A 88 -0.66 -17.19 16.30
CA ARG A 88 -0.15 -15.92 16.82
C ARG A 88 1.07 -16.12 17.73
N GLN A 89 1.12 -17.23 18.47
CA GLN A 89 2.27 -17.57 19.30
C GLN A 89 3.47 -18.00 18.43
N ASP A 90 3.22 -18.80 17.40
CA ASP A 90 4.28 -19.32 16.52
C ASP A 90 4.84 -18.24 15.58
N GLU A 91 3.97 -17.44 14.97
CA GLU A 91 4.30 -16.48 13.93
C GLU A 91 4.23 -15.05 14.47
N HIS A 92 5.16 -14.71 15.38
CA HIS A 92 5.24 -13.39 16.04
C HIS A 92 5.08 -12.19 15.09
N ASN A 93 5.49 -12.33 13.83
CA ASN A 93 5.34 -11.28 12.83
C ASN A 93 4.25 -11.52 11.79
N GLU A 94 3.80 -12.74 11.45
CA GLU A 94 2.88 -12.94 10.30
C GLU A 94 1.39 -12.73 10.61
N PHE A 95 1.04 -12.59 11.88
CA PHE A 95 -0.34 -12.47 12.30
C PHE A 95 -0.90 -11.04 12.16
N PRO A 96 -2.14 -10.86 11.64
CA PRO A 96 -2.78 -9.54 11.55
C PRO A 96 -3.14 -8.98 12.94
N PRO A 97 -2.95 -7.67 13.20
CA PRO A 97 -3.28 -7.05 14.49
C PRO A 97 -4.80 -6.96 14.74
N GLU A 98 -5.61 -6.88 13.68
CA GLU A 98 -7.06 -6.76 13.74
C GLU A 98 -7.71 -7.71 12.72
N VAL A 99 -8.72 -8.46 13.14
CA VAL A 99 -9.53 -9.35 12.29
C VAL A 99 -11.00 -8.92 12.40
N ARG A 100 -11.68 -8.71 11.27
CA ARG A 100 -13.09 -8.30 11.28
C ARG A 100 -14.02 -9.50 11.42
N LEU A 101 -15.24 -9.27 11.87
CA LEU A 101 -16.25 -10.33 12.04
C LEU A 101 -16.63 -10.99 10.70
N GLU A 102 -16.65 -10.21 9.60
CA GLU A 102 -16.95 -10.76 8.28
C GLU A 102 -15.83 -11.69 7.79
N ASP A 103 -14.58 -11.34 8.12
CA ASP A 103 -13.43 -12.17 7.80
C ASP A 103 -13.50 -13.49 8.57
N LEU A 104 -13.85 -13.46 9.87
CA LEU A 104 -14.06 -14.67 10.69
C LEU A 104 -15.15 -15.56 10.12
N LEU A 105 -16.28 -14.99 9.70
CA LEU A 105 -17.36 -15.74 9.08
C LEU A 105 -16.89 -16.49 7.82
N SER A 106 -16.10 -15.82 6.98
CA SER A 106 -15.54 -16.45 5.78
C SER A 106 -14.55 -17.56 6.12
N MET A 107 -13.77 -17.43 7.21
CA MET A 107 -12.69 -18.35 7.59
C MET A 107 -13.16 -19.68 8.14
N ILE A 108 -14.40 -19.76 8.66
CA ILE A 108 -14.95 -20.97 9.30
C ILE A 108 -14.94 -22.19 8.37
N ASP A 109 -15.18 -21.98 7.08
CA ASP A 109 -15.31 -23.05 6.10
C ASP A 109 -14.06 -23.22 5.21
N MET A 110 -12.99 -22.47 5.47
CA MET A 110 -11.78 -22.51 4.66
C MET A 110 -10.83 -23.66 5.04
N SER A 111 -10.11 -24.18 4.04
CA SER A 111 -8.99 -25.08 4.28
C SER A 111 -7.79 -24.36 4.90
N GLN A 112 -6.84 -25.10 5.48
CA GLN A 112 -5.65 -24.51 6.13
C GLN A 112 -4.81 -23.62 5.20
N SER A 113 -4.70 -23.99 3.92
CA SER A 113 -3.95 -23.21 2.92
C SER A 113 -4.68 -21.92 2.56
N GLN A 114 -6.01 -21.97 2.43
CA GLN A 114 -6.86 -20.79 2.19
C GLN A 114 -6.83 -19.84 3.39
N LEU A 115 -6.92 -20.38 4.61
CA LEU A 115 -6.84 -19.61 5.85
C LEU A 115 -5.51 -18.85 5.94
N THR A 116 -4.40 -19.48 5.61
CA THR A 116 -3.07 -18.83 5.59
C THR A 116 -3.00 -17.68 4.59
N LYS A 117 -3.56 -17.88 3.39
CA LYS A 117 -3.63 -16.82 2.36
C LYS A 117 -4.50 -15.66 2.82
N MET A 118 -5.64 -15.96 3.45
CA MET A 118 -6.55 -14.93 3.99
C MET A 118 -5.92 -14.13 5.11
N LEU A 119 -5.22 -14.77 6.05
CA LEU A 119 -4.51 -14.07 7.12
C LEU A 119 -3.45 -13.10 6.57
N ARG A 120 -2.66 -13.55 5.60
CA ARG A 120 -1.68 -12.70 4.89
C ARG A 120 -2.35 -11.52 4.19
N TYR A 121 -3.52 -11.74 3.58
CA TYR A 121 -4.31 -10.68 2.96
C TYR A 121 -4.81 -9.67 3.99
N THR A 122 -5.42 -10.13 5.09
CA THR A 122 -5.92 -9.25 6.17
C THR A 122 -4.80 -8.41 6.79
N ARG A 123 -3.59 -8.99 6.94
CA ARG A 123 -2.41 -8.25 7.41
C ARG A 123 -1.94 -7.19 6.42
N SER A 124 -1.91 -7.54 5.14
CA SER A 124 -1.56 -6.57 4.09
C SER A 124 -2.57 -5.41 4.05
N ARG A 125 -3.85 -5.68 4.30
CA ARG A 125 -4.91 -4.68 4.38
C ARG A 125 -4.73 -3.75 5.58
N SER A 126 -4.47 -4.29 6.77
CA SER A 126 -4.26 -3.50 7.98
C SER A 126 -2.98 -2.64 7.89
N SER A 127 -1.88 -3.19 7.37
CA SER A 127 -0.62 -2.44 7.16
C SER A 127 -0.79 -1.28 6.16
N LYS A 128 -1.55 -1.49 5.08
CA LYS A 128 -1.89 -0.42 4.12
C LYS A 128 -2.71 0.69 4.77
N ARG A 129 -3.66 0.33 5.63
CA ARG A 129 -4.45 1.31 6.39
C ARG A 129 -3.58 2.10 7.35
N GLU A 130 -2.74 1.42 8.14
CA GLU A 130 -1.85 2.05 9.10
C GLU A 130 -0.85 2.99 8.40
N SER A 131 -0.25 2.56 7.30
CA SER A 131 0.66 3.42 6.53
C SER A 131 -0.05 4.62 5.89
N ALA A 132 -1.31 4.46 5.45
CA ALA A 132 -2.12 5.57 4.95
C ALA A 132 -2.49 6.56 6.07
N GLU A 133 -2.85 6.06 7.25
CA GLU A 133 -3.13 6.88 8.44
C GLU A 133 -1.86 7.60 8.92
N ARG A 134 -0.71 6.93 8.97
CA ARG A 134 0.60 7.54 9.25
C ARG A 134 0.96 8.61 8.22
N LYS A 135 0.74 8.39 6.93
CA LYS A 135 0.95 9.41 5.88
C LYS A 135 0.02 10.61 6.04
N LYS A 136 -1.25 10.39 6.37
CA LYS A 136 -2.22 11.45 6.66
C LYS A 136 -1.83 12.24 7.92
N ALA A 137 -1.38 11.56 8.97
CA ALA A 137 -0.90 12.18 10.20
C ALA A 137 0.35 13.03 9.95
N LYS A 138 1.34 12.51 9.20
CA LYS A 138 2.53 13.27 8.78
C LYS A 138 2.15 14.52 7.98
N ARG A 139 1.25 14.39 7.00
CA ARG A 139 0.73 15.54 6.23
C ARG A 139 -0.02 16.58 7.06
N LYS A 140 -0.61 16.19 8.19
CA LYS A 140 -1.30 17.11 9.11
C LYS A 140 -0.36 17.75 10.13
N GLN A 141 0.75 17.06 10.45
CA GLN A 141 1.77 17.53 11.41
C GLN A 141 2.89 18.32 10.76
N GLU A 142 3.07 18.21 9.44
CA GLU A 142 3.84 19.16 8.66
C GLU A 142 2.98 20.43 8.51
N PRO A 143 3.19 21.50 9.32
CA PRO A 143 2.67 22.80 8.93
C PRO A 143 3.24 23.10 7.53
N VAL A 144 2.43 23.75 6.70
CA VAL A 144 2.80 24.35 5.42
C VAL A 144 4.11 25.15 5.58
N LYS A 145 5.25 24.47 5.50
CA LYS A 145 6.61 24.99 5.63
C LYS A 145 7.38 24.54 4.40
N GLU A 146 6.78 24.67 3.23
CA GLU A 146 7.45 24.37 1.96
C GLU A 146 6.99 25.28 0.82
N HIS A 147 6.65 26.54 1.14
CA HIS A 147 6.56 27.57 0.10
C HIS A 147 7.61 28.69 0.19
N ASP A 148 8.31 28.87 1.32
CA ASP A 148 9.25 30.01 1.48
C ASP A 148 10.70 29.63 1.83
N LYS A 149 11.18 28.44 1.43
CA LYS A 149 12.61 28.10 1.64
C LYS A 149 13.22 27.39 0.45
N THR A 150 13.33 28.09 -0.66
CA THR A 150 14.55 28.19 -1.49
C THR A 150 14.26 29.11 -2.67
N GLU A 151 14.25 30.42 -2.39
CA GLU A 151 14.85 31.34 -3.33
C GLU A 151 16.34 30.95 -3.42
N ASP A 152 16.82 30.81 -4.65
CA ASP A 152 18.16 30.37 -5.08
C ASP A 152 18.48 28.86 -5.08
N SER A 153 17.93 28.16 -6.08
CA SER A 153 18.65 27.05 -6.72
C SER A 153 18.31 27.01 -8.22
N TRP A 154 19.02 27.84 -8.98
CA TRP A 154 19.05 28.16 -10.42
C TRP A 154 18.56 27.19 -11.54
N MET A 155 17.95 26.04 -11.30
CA MET A 155 17.17 25.26 -12.30
C MET A 155 16.71 23.97 -11.61
N GLY A 156 15.47 23.78 -11.20
CA GLY A 156 14.31 24.13 -12.00
C GLY A 156 14.44 23.54 -13.40
N TYR A 157 14.88 22.27 -13.55
CA TYR A 157 14.86 21.54 -14.82
C TYR A 157 13.40 21.40 -15.30
N CYS A 158 12.85 22.50 -15.82
CA CYS A 158 11.59 22.59 -16.55
C CYS A 158 11.80 21.92 -17.91
N LEU A 159 10.91 21.07 -18.43
CA LEU A 159 9.47 21.22 -18.67
C LEU A 159 8.57 20.69 -17.51
N PHE A 160 7.90 21.56 -16.75
CA PHE A 160 6.83 21.18 -15.79
C PHE A 160 7.12 20.03 -14.78
N ARG A 161 8.35 19.88 -14.27
CA ARG A 161 8.78 18.70 -13.48
C ARG A 161 8.66 17.35 -14.23
N ASN A 162 8.37 17.36 -15.53
CA ASN A 162 8.59 16.25 -16.44
C ASN A 162 10.04 16.33 -16.91
N ALA A 163 10.95 15.74 -16.15
CA ALA A 163 12.28 15.49 -16.66
C ALA A 163 12.15 14.44 -17.77
N MET A 164 12.42 14.80 -19.03
CA MET A 164 12.60 13.82 -20.11
C MET A 164 13.75 12.84 -19.82
N LEU A 165 14.55 13.11 -18.78
CA LEU A 165 15.61 12.26 -18.26
C LEU A 165 15.19 11.66 -16.91
N PRO A 166 15.46 10.37 -16.65
CA PRO A 166 15.19 9.76 -15.35
C PRO A 166 15.97 10.49 -14.25
N ARG A 167 15.26 10.89 -13.20
CA ARG A 167 15.87 11.49 -12.01
C ARG A 167 16.71 10.43 -11.31
N ILE A 168 18.02 10.63 -11.23
CA ILE A 168 18.87 9.82 -10.35
C ILE A 168 18.54 10.23 -8.92
N SER A 169 17.80 9.39 -8.20
CA SER A 169 17.50 9.63 -6.80
C SER A 169 18.67 9.24 -5.92
N LYS A 170 18.74 9.80 -4.70
CA LYS A 170 19.73 9.35 -3.71
C LYS A 170 19.61 7.85 -3.40
N ALA A 171 18.38 7.31 -3.45
CA ALA A 171 18.16 5.89 -3.26
C ALA A 171 18.81 5.06 -4.38
N ASP A 172 18.66 5.50 -5.64
CA ASP A 172 19.25 4.79 -6.80
C ASP A 172 20.78 4.84 -6.76
N MET A 173 21.37 5.98 -6.36
CA MET A 173 22.82 6.07 -6.15
C MET A 173 23.28 5.12 -5.04
N ASN A 174 22.58 5.09 -3.91
CA ASN A 174 22.91 4.19 -2.81
C ASN A 174 22.81 2.71 -3.24
N HIS A 175 21.76 2.35 -3.99
CA HIS A 175 21.62 1.00 -4.55
C HIS A 175 22.77 0.66 -5.50
N TYR A 176 23.17 1.59 -6.36
CA TYR A 176 24.30 1.42 -7.27
C TYR A 176 25.62 1.19 -6.51
N TYR A 177 25.95 2.06 -5.56
CA TYR A 177 27.18 1.91 -4.76
C TYR A 177 27.20 0.62 -3.95
N ASN A 178 26.08 0.25 -3.31
CA ASN A 178 25.97 -1.00 -2.57
C ASN A 178 26.15 -2.23 -3.48
N THR A 179 25.65 -2.16 -4.72
CA THR A 179 25.84 -3.22 -5.71
C THR A 179 27.30 -3.35 -6.10
N LEU A 180 27.99 -2.22 -6.35
CA LEU A 180 29.43 -2.23 -6.62
C LEU A 180 30.24 -2.78 -5.44
N SER A 181 29.91 -2.38 -4.20
CA SER A 181 30.56 -2.93 -3.00
C SER A 181 30.33 -4.43 -2.87
N SER A 182 29.11 -4.92 -3.14
CA SER A 182 28.82 -6.35 -3.13
C SER A 182 29.60 -7.10 -4.22
N MET A 183 29.75 -6.52 -5.41
CA MET A 183 30.56 -7.11 -6.47
C MET A 183 32.05 -7.15 -6.11
N ALA A 184 32.55 -6.07 -5.50
CA ALA A 184 33.92 -6.01 -5.01
C ALA A 184 34.19 -7.04 -3.90
N LEU A 185 33.22 -7.33 -3.04
CA LEU A 185 33.35 -8.40 -2.04
C LEU A 185 33.34 -9.80 -2.67
N SER A 186 32.47 -10.05 -3.65
CA SER A 186 32.33 -11.37 -4.27
C SER A 186 33.45 -11.72 -5.25
N TYR A 187 33.95 -10.73 -5.99
CA TYR A 187 34.92 -10.91 -7.07
C TYR A 187 36.22 -10.13 -6.85
N GLY A 188 36.40 -9.54 -5.68
CA GLY A 188 37.61 -8.81 -5.33
C GLY A 188 38.82 -9.72 -5.31
N GLN A 189 39.93 -9.24 -5.86
CA GLN A 189 41.21 -9.90 -5.70
C GLN A 189 41.67 -9.80 -4.25
N ARG A 190 42.20 -10.89 -3.70
CA ARG A 190 42.75 -10.91 -2.35
C ARG A 190 44.03 -10.08 -2.33
N VAL A 191 44.01 -8.96 -1.61
CA VAL A 191 45.20 -8.17 -1.33
C VAL A 191 45.88 -8.76 -0.10
N VAL A 192 47.11 -9.24 -0.25
CA VAL A 192 47.95 -9.72 0.85
C VAL A 192 49.03 -8.68 1.08
N ILE A 193 49.06 -8.11 2.28
CA ILE A 193 50.09 -7.16 2.69
C ILE A 193 51.14 -7.96 3.47
N ASP A 194 52.35 -8.05 2.92
CA ASP A 194 53.47 -8.71 3.58
C ASP A 194 54.12 -7.76 4.58
N CYS A 195 54.00 -8.08 5.88
CA CYS A 195 54.62 -7.34 6.99
C CYS A 195 55.81 -8.09 7.60
N SER A 196 56.41 -9.06 6.90
CA SER A 196 57.53 -9.86 7.41
C SER A 196 58.81 -9.06 7.70
N TYR A 197 58.95 -7.85 7.14
CA TYR A 197 60.14 -7.00 7.26
C TYR A 197 60.11 -6.05 8.48
N ASP A 198 59.18 -6.22 9.41
CA ASP A 198 59.03 -5.36 10.59
C ASP A 198 60.32 -5.29 11.44
N SER A 199 61.05 -6.40 11.56
CA SER A 199 62.31 -6.50 12.32
C SER A 199 63.45 -5.61 11.80
N HIS A 200 63.33 -5.07 10.60
CA HIS A 200 64.33 -4.22 9.97
C HIS A 200 63.85 -2.77 9.78
N MET A 201 62.67 -2.43 10.32
CA MET A 201 62.12 -1.09 10.30
C MET A 201 62.40 -0.36 11.61
N ASP A 202 62.60 0.95 11.48
CA ASP A 202 62.66 1.88 12.62
C ASP A 202 61.24 2.26 13.05
N ASP A 203 61.04 2.64 14.32
CA ASP A 203 59.73 2.91 14.92
C ASP A 203 58.94 3.98 14.14
N PHE A 204 59.63 4.96 13.56
CA PHE A 204 59.02 5.97 12.71
C PHE A 204 58.48 5.38 11.40
N ARG A 205 59.21 4.44 10.80
CA ARG A 205 58.81 3.76 9.55
C ARG A 205 57.64 2.83 9.80
N ILE A 206 57.66 2.07 10.90
CA ILE A 206 56.55 1.20 11.32
C ILE A 206 55.26 2.02 11.46
N LYS A 207 55.31 3.17 12.13
CA LYS A 207 54.14 4.07 12.27
C LYS A 207 53.62 4.60 10.94
N ASN A 208 54.50 4.91 9.99
CA ASN A 208 54.08 5.36 8.67
C ASN A 208 53.52 4.22 7.80
N THR A 209 54.10 3.02 7.87
CA THR A 209 53.57 1.82 7.23
C THR A 209 52.18 1.51 7.77
N ALA A 210 51.96 1.58 9.09
CA ALA A 210 50.65 1.41 9.69
C ALA A 210 49.63 2.43 9.17
N LYS A 211 50.01 3.71 9.03
CA LYS A 211 49.13 4.74 8.44
C LYS A 211 48.76 4.41 6.99
N GLN A 212 49.70 3.89 6.20
CA GLN A 212 49.46 3.53 4.80
C GLN A 212 48.53 2.32 4.69
N ILE A 213 48.70 1.30 5.54
CA ILE A 213 47.81 0.14 5.60
C ILE A 213 46.38 0.60 5.92
N ILE A 214 46.21 1.49 6.90
CA ILE A 214 44.90 2.06 7.24
C ILE A 214 44.31 2.84 6.07
N ALA A 215 45.12 3.63 5.37
CA ALA A 215 44.67 4.39 4.20
C ALA A 215 44.24 3.48 3.03
N CYS A 216 44.82 2.29 2.88
CA CYS A 216 44.40 1.32 1.85
C CYS A 216 43.08 0.59 2.20
N THR A 217 42.63 0.63 3.46
CA THR A 217 41.38 0.01 3.91
C THR A 217 40.16 0.94 3.86
N VAL A 218 40.37 2.24 3.61
CA VAL A 218 39.33 3.28 3.50
C VAL A 218 39.04 3.58 2.04
#